data_AF-A0A2D5QG27-F1
#
_entry.id   AF-A0A2D5QG27-F1
#
_cell.length_a   1.000
_cell.length_b   1.000
_cell.length_c   1.000
_cell.angle_alpha   90.00
_cell.angle_beta   90.00
_cell.angle_gamma   90.00
#
_symmetry.space_group_name_H-M   'P 1'
#
loop_
_entity.id
_entity.type
_entity.pdbx_description
1 polymer ?
#
loop_
_entity_poly.entity_id
_entity_poly.type
_entity_poly.pdbx_seq_one_letter_code
_entity_poly.pdbx_strand_id
1 'polypeptide(L)'
;MFRNLKVILSVWILVSPPLVAAKKIPTPMQTWLLQSTCDIKATRYAKGFCEGAIEAYFSLMPNWCIPDQVAHGEVKRYVMSKIQQAPKSPSIRVPAEDFIRELISKKYPCK
;
A
#
# COMPACT_ATOMS: atom_id res chain seq x y z
N MET A 1 44.33 -15.67 18.46
CA MET A 1 43.51 -14.43 18.48
C MET A 1 42.51 -14.31 17.32
N PHE A 2 42.61 -15.09 16.23
CA PHE A 2 41.73 -14.98 15.05
C PHE A 2 40.42 -15.80 15.07
N ARG A 3 40.26 -16.73 16.02
CA ARG A 3 39.11 -17.66 16.07
C ARG A 3 37.83 -17.00 16.59
N ASN A 4 37.94 -16.07 17.54
CA ASN A 4 36.79 -15.38 18.13
C ASN A 4 36.21 -14.31 17.17
N LEU A 5 37.02 -13.74 16.28
CA LEU A 5 36.58 -12.75 15.30
C LEU A 5 35.62 -13.37 14.25
N LYS A 6 35.87 -14.62 13.83
CA LYS A 6 35.01 -15.35 12.89
C LYS A 6 33.63 -15.69 13.48
N VAL A 7 33.57 -15.99 14.78
CA VAL A 7 32.32 -16.30 15.49
C VAL A 7 31.45 -15.05 15.64
N ILE A 8 32.07 -13.90 15.94
CA ILE A 8 31.34 -12.63 16.06
C ILE A 8 30.77 -12.21 14.69
N LEU A 9 31.55 -12.36 13.61
CA LEU A 9 31.11 -11.99 12.26
C LEU A 9 29.91 -12.82 11.77
N SER A 10 29.88 -14.11 12.12
CA SER A 10 28.80 -15.02 11.72
C SER A 10 27.50 -14.76 12.51
N VAL A 11 27.59 -14.34 13.78
CA VAL A 11 26.41 -13.94 14.56
C VAL A 11 25.80 -12.64 14.04
N TRP A 12 26.59 -11.68 13.57
CA TRP A 12 26.06 -10.42 13.02
C TRP A 12 25.24 -10.61 11.73
N ILE A 13 25.61 -11.57 10.88
CA ILE A 13 24.89 -11.86 9.63
C ILE A 13 23.52 -12.51 9.89
N LEU A 14 23.37 -13.22 11.01
CA LEU A 14 22.11 -13.87 11.41
C LEU A 14 21.09 -12.92 12.05
N VAL A 15 21.53 -11.74 12.51
CA VAL A 15 20.70 -10.80 13.27
C VAL A 15 20.22 -9.61 12.44
N SER A 16 20.75 -9.41 11.22
CA SER A 16 20.19 -8.44 10.29
C SER A 16 18.89 -8.97 9.68
N PRO A 17 17.70 -8.50 10.08
CA PRO A 17 16.49 -8.83 9.34
C PRO A 17 16.69 -8.34 7.90
N PRO A 18 16.28 -9.11 6.88
CA PRO A 18 16.23 -8.55 5.55
C PRO A 18 15.26 -7.37 5.62
N LEU A 19 15.78 -6.15 5.45
CA LEU A 19 14.99 -4.97 5.16
C LEU A 19 14.40 -5.17 3.76
N VAL A 20 13.39 -6.03 3.66
CA VAL A 20 12.55 -6.17 2.48
C VAL A 20 11.62 -4.96 2.50
N ALA A 21 12.17 -3.81 2.12
CA ALA A 21 11.38 -2.63 1.85
C ALA A 21 10.68 -2.84 0.50
N ALA A 22 9.35 -2.75 0.49
CA ALA A 22 8.59 -2.71 -0.75
C ALA A 22 9.11 -1.54 -1.61
N LYS A 23 9.66 -1.85 -2.79
CA LYS A 23 10.20 -0.85 -3.71
C LYS A 23 9.08 -0.30 -4.60
N LYS A 24 9.02 1.02 -4.74
CA LYS A 24 8.09 1.67 -5.67
C LYS A 24 8.34 1.26 -7.11
N ILE A 25 7.26 1.05 -7.86
CA ILE A 25 7.31 0.92 -9.32
C ILE A 25 7.71 2.29 -9.89
N PRO A 26 8.67 2.37 -10.85
CA PRO A 26 9.14 3.65 -11.40
C PRO A 26 8.04 4.50 -12.02
N THR A 27 7.04 3.84 -12.63
CA THR A 27 5.87 4.46 -13.25
C THR A 27 4.62 4.06 -12.47
N PRO A 28 4.21 4.85 -11.46
CA PRO A 28 3.05 4.49 -10.66
C PRO A 28 1.79 4.49 -11.53
N MET A 29 0.97 3.46 -11.32
CA MET A 29 -0.37 3.38 -11.91
C MET A 29 -1.17 4.64 -11.57
N GLN A 30 -1.93 5.15 -12.54
CA GLN A 30 -2.78 6.31 -12.38
C GLN A 30 -4.11 5.96 -11.72
N THR A 31 -4.69 6.89 -10.96
CA THR A 31 -5.95 6.69 -10.24
C THR A 31 -7.09 6.24 -11.15
N TRP A 32 -7.21 6.80 -12.37
CA TRP A 32 -8.27 6.41 -13.31
C TRP A 32 -8.19 4.94 -13.74
N LEU A 33 -6.98 4.38 -13.82
CA LEU A 33 -6.77 2.97 -14.15
C LEU A 33 -7.14 2.09 -12.95
N LEU A 34 -6.77 2.50 -11.74
CA LEU A 34 -7.23 1.80 -10.54
C LEU A 34 -8.77 1.84 -10.44
N GLN A 35 -9.38 3.00 -10.66
CA GLN A 35 -10.84 3.19 -10.64
C GLN A 35 -11.58 2.26 -11.62
N SER A 36 -11.04 2.02 -12.82
CA SER A 36 -11.66 1.13 -13.79
C SER A 36 -11.69 -0.33 -13.30
N THR A 37 -10.65 -0.74 -12.57
CA THR A 37 -10.59 -2.09 -11.98
C THR A 37 -11.45 -2.23 -10.73
N CYS A 38 -11.67 -1.13 -10.01
CA CYS A 38 -12.48 -1.09 -8.79
C CYS A 38 -13.98 -0.87 -9.05
N ASP A 39 -14.44 -0.82 -10.31
CA ASP A 39 -15.85 -0.58 -10.64
C ASP A 39 -16.79 -1.63 -10.01
N ILE A 40 -18.00 -1.22 -9.63
CA ILE A 40 -19.03 -2.12 -9.09
C ILE A 40 -19.40 -3.21 -10.12
N LYS A 41 -19.35 -2.87 -11.41
CA LYS A 41 -19.62 -3.78 -12.53
C LYS A 41 -18.36 -4.52 -13.02
N ALA A 42 -17.23 -4.39 -12.32
CA ALA A 42 -15.99 -5.04 -12.71
C ALA A 42 -16.09 -6.58 -12.62
N THR A 43 -15.32 -7.27 -13.46
CA THR A 43 -15.22 -8.73 -13.40
C THR A 43 -14.56 -9.17 -12.08
N ARG A 44 -14.73 -10.45 -11.70
CA ARG A 44 -14.04 -11.01 -10.52
C ARG A 44 -12.52 -10.79 -10.54
N TYR A 45 -11.91 -10.81 -11.74
CA TYR A 45 -10.47 -10.61 -11.92
C TYR A 45 -10.07 -9.15 -11.72
N ALA A 46 -10.83 -8.22 -12.30
CA ALA A 46 -10.61 -6.80 -12.11
C ALA A 46 -10.80 -6.40 -10.64
N LYS A 47 -11.82 -6.96 -9.96
CA LYS A 47 -12.01 -6.77 -8.52
C LYS A 47 -10.82 -7.30 -7.71
N GLY A 48 -10.34 -8.51 -8.01
CA GLY A 48 -9.16 -9.07 -7.35
C GLY A 48 -7.91 -8.22 -7.57
N PHE A 49 -7.73 -7.68 -8.77
CA PHE A 49 -6.65 -6.74 -9.08
C PHE A 49 -6.78 -5.44 -8.26
N CYS A 50 -7.97 -4.83 -8.22
CA CYS A 50 -8.23 -3.63 -7.42
C CYS A 50 -7.88 -3.86 -5.94
N GLU A 51 -8.37 -4.95 -5.34
CA GLU A 51 -8.07 -5.28 -3.96
C GLU A 51 -6.57 -5.49 -3.73
N GLY A 52 -5.91 -6.26 -4.59
CA GLY A 52 -4.47 -6.49 -4.50
C GLY A 52 -3.64 -5.22 -4.66
N ALA A 53 -4.04 -4.31 -5.55
CA ALA A 53 -3.38 -3.02 -5.74
C ALA A 53 -3.50 -2.16 -4.47
N ILE A 54 -4.68 -2.08 -3.86
CA ILE A 54 -4.90 -1.36 -2.60
C ILE A 54 -3.99 -1.91 -1.49
N GLU A 55 -3.91 -3.24 -1.34
CA GLU A 55 -3.04 -3.92 -0.38
C GLU A 55 -1.56 -3.62 -0.61
N ALA A 56 -1.12 -3.62 -1.87
CA ALA A 56 0.23 -3.27 -2.24
C ALA A 56 0.56 -1.82 -1.86
N TYR A 57 -0.39 -0.89 -2.00
CA TYR A 57 -0.20 0.49 -1.58
C TYR A 57 -0.16 0.67 -0.07
N PHE A 58 -0.92 -0.11 0.70
CA PHE A 58 -0.81 -0.10 2.17
C PHE A 58 0.60 -0.46 2.64
N SER A 59 1.25 -1.41 1.97
CA SER A 59 2.64 -1.81 2.25
C SER A 59 3.66 -0.68 2.02
N LEU A 60 3.29 0.39 1.31
CA LEU A 60 4.11 1.59 1.05
C LEU A 60 3.81 2.74 2.03
N MET A 61 3.05 2.50 3.09
CA MET A 61 2.64 3.51 4.09
C MET A 61 3.16 3.16 5.49
N PRO A 62 4.48 3.26 5.73
CA PRO A 62 5.07 2.85 7.01
C PRO A 62 4.61 3.69 8.21
N ASN A 63 4.11 4.91 7.99
CA ASN A 63 3.77 5.88 9.04
C ASN A 63 2.28 6.28 9.01
N TRP A 64 1.38 5.34 8.70
CA TRP A 64 -0.05 5.61 8.79
C TRP A 64 -0.55 5.61 10.25
N CYS A 65 -1.57 6.40 10.54
CA CYS A 65 -2.10 6.60 11.89
C CYS A 65 -3.46 5.93 12.09
N ILE A 66 -3.63 4.76 11.46
CA ILE A 66 -4.83 3.94 11.62
C ILE A 66 -4.79 3.32 13.03
N PRO A 67 -5.84 3.50 13.87
CA PRO A 67 -5.87 2.91 15.20
C PRO A 67 -5.90 1.37 15.15
N ASP A 68 -5.23 0.72 16.10
CA ASP A 68 -5.10 -0.75 16.15
C ASP A 68 -6.45 -1.49 16.25
N GLN A 69 -7.48 -0.85 16.80
CA GLN A 69 -8.84 -1.42 16.85
C GLN A 69 -9.56 -1.48 15.49
N VAL A 70 -9.05 -0.78 14.47
CA VAL A 70 -9.66 -0.77 13.14
C VAL A 70 -9.17 -1.99 12.37
N ALA A 71 -10.10 -2.89 12.03
CA ALA A 71 -9.77 -4.06 11.25
C ALA A 71 -9.25 -3.67 9.85
N HIS A 72 -8.21 -4.34 9.37
CA HIS A 72 -7.64 -4.14 8.04
C HIS A 72 -8.67 -4.19 6.91
N GLY A 73 -9.62 -5.13 7.00
CA GLY A 73 -10.71 -5.25 6.03
C GLY A 73 -11.67 -4.05 6.03
N GLU A 74 -11.80 -3.33 7.14
CA GLU A 74 -12.57 -2.07 7.20
C GLU A 74 -11.87 -0.95 6.43
N VAL A 75 -10.55 -0.82 6.62
CA VAL A 75 -9.71 0.16 5.89
C VAL A 75 -9.83 -0.09 4.39
N LYS A 76 -9.65 -1.34 3.95
CA LYS A 76 -9.79 -1.71 2.54
C LYS A 76 -11.18 -1.40 1.98
N ARG A 77 -12.25 -1.76 2.70
CA ARG A 77 -13.65 -1.46 2.29
C ARG A 77 -13.88 0.05 2.15
N TYR A 78 -13.38 0.83 3.09
CA TYR A 78 -13.45 2.29 3.03
C TYR A 78 -12.73 2.83 1.77
N VAL A 79 -11.45 2.48 1.58
CA VAL A 79 -10.65 2.95 0.44
C VAL A 79 -11.32 2.56 -0.89
N MET A 80 -11.76 1.31 -1.03
CA MET A 80 -12.44 0.83 -2.23
C MET A 80 -13.72 1.62 -2.52
N SER A 81 -14.56 1.88 -1.49
CA SER A 81 -15.77 2.69 -1.67
C SER A 81 -15.46 4.13 -2.12
N LYS A 82 -14.35 4.71 -1.64
CA LYS A 82 -13.93 6.07 -2.02
C LYS A 82 -13.35 6.13 -3.43
N ILE A 83 -12.62 5.11 -3.86
CA ILE A 83 -12.20 4.98 -5.25
C ILE A 83 -13.42 4.91 -6.18
N GLN A 84 -14.45 4.14 -5.82
CA GLN A 84 -15.68 4.01 -6.59
C GLN A 84 -16.53 5.29 -6.66
N GLN A 85 -16.55 6.07 -5.58
CA GLN A 85 -17.30 7.34 -5.48
C GLN A 85 -16.57 8.53 -6.12
N ALA A 86 -15.25 8.44 -6.28
CA ALA A 86 -14.47 9.53 -6.81
C ALA A 86 -14.81 9.82 -8.29
N PRO A 87 -14.82 11.09 -8.71
CA PRO A 87 -15.03 11.44 -10.11
C PRO A 87 -14.04 10.69 -11.00
N LYS A 88 -14.55 10.06 -12.05
CA LYS A 88 -13.72 9.42 -13.07
C LYS A 88 -13.32 10.48 -14.08
N SER A 89 -12.10 11.00 -13.94
CA SER A 89 -11.57 11.93 -14.93
C SER A 89 -10.19 11.49 -15.41
N PRO A 90 -10.04 11.07 -16.67
CA PRO A 90 -8.73 10.71 -17.23
C PRO A 90 -7.80 11.92 -17.38
N SER A 91 -8.32 13.16 -17.28
CA SER A 91 -7.50 14.38 -17.26
C SER A 91 -6.74 14.58 -15.96
N ILE A 92 -7.15 13.92 -14.87
CA ILE A 92 -6.49 14.00 -13.57
C ILE A 92 -5.38 12.95 -13.52
N ARG A 93 -4.13 13.39 -13.69
CA ARG A 93 -2.93 12.56 -13.58
C ARG A 93 -2.45 12.48 -12.14
N VAL A 94 -3.23 11.83 -11.29
CA VAL A 94 -2.84 11.55 -9.91
C VAL A 94 -2.38 10.09 -9.83
N PRO A 95 -1.18 9.81 -9.29
CA PRO A 95 -0.76 8.46 -8.96
C PRO A 95 -1.74 7.81 -7.98
N ALA A 96 -2.11 6.55 -8.24
CA ALA A 96 -3.06 5.82 -7.40
C ALA A 96 -2.56 5.67 -5.95
N GLU A 97 -1.24 5.57 -5.75
CA GLU A 97 -0.63 5.58 -4.42
C GLU A 97 -0.97 6.85 -3.64
N ASP A 98 -0.75 8.02 -4.26
CA ASP A 98 -0.96 9.32 -3.63
C ASP A 98 -2.44 9.55 -3.33
N PHE A 99 -3.31 9.12 -4.25
CA PHE A 99 -4.75 9.16 -4.05
C PHE A 99 -5.19 8.31 -2.84
N ILE A 100 -4.73 7.05 -2.74
CA ILE A 100 -5.05 6.20 -1.59
C ILE A 100 -4.47 6.79 -0.30
N ARG A 101 -3.24 7.30 -0.34
CA ARG A 101 -2.60 7.94 0.81
C ARG A 101 -3.42 9.12 1.31
N GLU A 102 -3.91 9.97 0.41
CA GLU A 102 -4.78 11.09 0.75
C GLU A 102 -6.08 10.61 1.41
N LEU A 103 -6.72 9.57 0.86
CA LEU A 103 -7.93 8.99 1.45
C LEU A 103 -7.71 8.48 2.88
N ILE A 104 -6.61 7.77 3.12
CA ILE A 104 -6.27 7.25 4.45
C ILE A 104 -5.96 8.40 5.40
N SER A 105 -5.07 9.33 5.02
CA SER A 105 -4.68 10.45 5.86
C SER A 105 -5.86 11.37 6.20
N LYS A 106 -6.84 11.50 5.30
CA LYS A 106 -8.06 12.27 5.57
C LYS A 106 -9.00 11.60 6.57
N LYS A 107 -9.11 10.27 6.54
CA LYS A 107 -9.96 9.52 7.49
C LYS A 107 -9.26 9.28 8.84
N TYR A 108 -7.96 9.02 8.80
CA TYR A 108 -7.13 8.67 9.95
C TYR A 108 -5.93 9.63 10.02
N PRO A 109 -6.16 10.90 10.37
CA PRO A 109 -5.09 11.89 10.45
C PRO A 109 -4.11 11.53 11.57
N CYS A 110 -2.82 11.69 11.29
CA CYS A 110 -1.80 11.68 12.32
C CYS A 110 -1.93 12.94 13.18
N LYS A 111 -1.80 12.80 14.50
CA LYS A 111 -1.83 13.90 15.45
C LYS A 111 -0.45 14.54 15.57
#